data_AF-A0AAU3NJU0-F1
#
_entry.id   AF-A0AAU3NJU0-F1
#
_cell.length_a   1.000
_cell.length_b   1.000
_cell.length_c   1.000
_cell.angle_alpha   90.00
_cell.angle_beta   90.00
_cell.angle_gamma   90.00
#
_symmetry.space_group_name_H-M   'P 1'
#
loop_
_entity.id
_entity.type
_entity.pdbx_description
1 polymer ?
#
loop_
_entity_poly.entity_id
_entity_poly.type
_entity_poly.pdbx_seq_one_letter_code
_entity_poly.pdbx_strand_id
1 'polypeptide(L)'
;MGDLAVGARSGHDGPEEQPERPDGSATPATNDVASSGSDSGDGGGTKEQGEQEPKPKKPRSFWKELPLLIGIALVLALLIKTFLVQAFSIPSDSMQNTLQQGDRVLVDKLTPWFGSEPSRGEVVVFHDPDNWLAGEPTPNPNAVQTFLSKIGLMPSANEKDLIKRVIGVGGDTIECKGTGPLKVNGKVLDEAYVYAGNTPCSVDDQGGQFKVTVPKGKIWVMGDHRQNSLDSRYHQQDAHQGFVPVGNVVGRAIVIAWPPTRWDTLPIPDTFDQNLSAAAPGALGLAGAVPLVLWRRRRLTAGNPRVSGRGTAG
;
A
#
# COMPACT_ATOMS: atom_id res chain seq x y z
N MET A 1 40.35 58.88 -11.91
CA MET A 1 40.56 57.43 -12.06
C MET A 1 39.19 56.87 -12.49
N GLY A 2 38.82 56.74 -13.78
CA GLY A 2 39.48 56.06 -14.92
C GLY A 2 39.34 54.54 -14.71
N ASP A 3 38.75 53.69 -15.54
CA ASP A 3 38.14 53.66 -16.89
C ASP A 3 37.17 52.43 -16.85
N LEU A 4 35.97 52.36 -17.43
CA LEU A 4 35.52 52.34 -18.83
C LEU A 4 36.20 51.29 -19.76
N ALA A 5 35.46 50.23 -20.09
CA ALA A 5 35.41 49.57 -21.41
C ALA A 5 34.16 48.66 -21.43
N VAL A 6 33.08 48.89 -22.20
CA VAL A 6 32.85 49.20 -23.63
C VAL A 6 33.10 48.02 -24.58
N GLY A 7 32.01 47.68 -25.28
CA GLY A 7 31.92 46.83 -26.47
C GLY A 7 30.50 46.25 -26.56
N ALA A 8 29.47 46.98 -27.04
CA ALA A 8 29.12 47.23 -28.46
C ALA A 8 29.23 45.94 -29.31
N ARG A 9 28.26 45.54 -30.15
CA ARG A 9 27.75 46.28 -31.32
C ARG A 9 26.38 45.72 -31.82
N SER A 10 25.47 46.64 -32.18
CA SER A 10 24.57 46.70 -33.37
C SER A 10 23.80 45.44 -33.82
N GLY A 11 22.47 45.40 -34.00
CA GLY A 11 21.47 46.43 -34.29
C GLY A 11 21.15 46.48 -35.80
N HIS A 12 19.91 46.19 -36.23
CA HIS A 12 19.07 47.09 -37.07
C HIS A 12 17.71 46.45 -37.45
N ASP A 13 16.68 47.29 -37.35
CA ASP A 13 15.30 47.13 -37.84
C ASP A 13 15.17 47.45 -39.35
N GLY A 14 14.08 47.01 -39.99
CA GLY A 14 13.42 47.74 -41.09
C GLY A 14 13.20 47.01 -42.44
N PRO A 15 12.21 47.40 -43.26
CA PRO A 15 11.24 46.46 -43.87
C PRO A 15 11.12 46.48 -45.41
N GLU A 16 10.14 45.69 -45.91
CA GLU A 16 9.43 45.71 -47.22
C GLU A 16 10.15 45.22 -48.51
N GLU A 17 9.59 44.21 -49.19
CA GLU A 17 8.77 44.35 -50.43
C GLU A 17 8.42 42.99 -51.07
N GLN A 18 7.18 42.91 -51.58
CA GLN A 18 6.59 41.84 -52.39
C GLN A 18 6.93 42.07 -53.88
N PRO A 19 6.81 41.07 -54.78
CA PRO A 19 5.57 41.01 -55.58
C PRO A 19 5.10 39.61 -56.04
N GLU A 20 3.76 39.50 -56.14
CA GLU A 20 2.88 38.87 -57.16
C GLU A 20 3.20 37.52 -57.88
N ARG A 21 2.30 36.52 -57.66
CA ARG A 21 1.34 35.79 -58.57
C ARG A 21 1.78 35.33 -60.01
N PRO A 22 1.08 34.39 -60.71
CA PRO A 22 -0.32 33.91 -60.53
C PRO A 22 -0.64 32.39 -60.73
N ASP A 23 -1.85 32.04 -60.27
CA ASP A 23 -2.94 31.19 -60.80
C ASP A 23 -2.74 30.10 -61.88
N GLY A 24 -3.49 28.99 -61.75
CA GLY A 24 -3.78 28.09 -62.87
C GLY A 24 -4.51 26.78 -62.53
N SER A 25 -5.81 26.77 -62.79
CA SER A 25 -6.81 25.71 -62.60
C SER A 25 -6.77 24.54 -63.63
N ALA A 26 -7.49 23.47 -63.28
CA ALA A 26 -8.38 22.65 -64.13
C ALA A 26 -7.97 21.21 -64.54
N THR A 27 -8.93 20.31 -64.26
CA THR A 27 -9.21 18.91 -64.65
C THR A 27 -9.38 18.69 -66.18
N PRO A 28 -9.95 17.56 -66.68
CA PRO A 28 -9.48 16.17 -66.73
C PRO A 28 -9.58 15.57 -68.18
N ALA A 29 -8.96 14.42 -68.50
CA ALA A 29 -9.28 13.61 -69.70
C ALA A 29 -8.50 12.27 -69.63
N THR A 30 -9.18 11.13 -69.46
CA THR A 30 -9.57 10.16 -70.51
C THR A 30 -8.44 9.74 -71.46
N ASN A 31 -8.10 8.46 -71.44
CA ASN A 31 -7.65 7.74 -72.63
C ASN A 31 -8.12 6.29 -72.51
N ASP A 32 -9.22 6.01 -73.21
CA ASP A 32 -9.53 4.68 -73.72
C ASP A 32 -8.68 4.37 -74.95
N VAL A 33 -8.62 3.07 -75.25
CA VAL A 33 -8.53 2.45 -76.58
C VAL A 33 -7.23 1.71 -76.94
N ALA A 34 -7.46 0.41 -77.10
CA ALA A 34 -6.87 -0.55 -78.05
C ALA A 34 -5.50 -1.15 -77.78
N SER A 35 -5.53 -2.43 -77.42
CA SER A 35 -4.79 -3.40 -78.22
C SER A 35 -5.71 -4.56 -78.60
N SER A 36 -5.89 -4.69 -79.91
CA SER A 36 -6.57 -5.77 -80.61
C SER A 36 -5.74 -7.04 -80.59
N GLY A 37 -6.34 -8.16 -80.21
CA GLY A 37 -5.82 -9.50 -80.47
C GLY A 37 -6.98 -10.43 -80.78
N SER A 38 -7.28 -10.57 -82.06
CA SER A 38 -8.22 -11.55 -82.60
C SER A 38 -7.57 -12.94 -82.61
N ASP A 39 -8.23 -13.94 -82.02
CA ASP A 39 -8.15 -15.30 -82.55
C ASP A 39 -9.49 -16.02 -82.38
N SER A 40 -9.78 -16.87 -83.37
CA SER A 40 -11.09 -17.45 -83.69
C SER A 40 -11.19 -18.91 -83.23
N GLY A 41 -12.41 -19.39 -82.98
CA GLY A 41 -12.75 -20.82 -82.80
C GLY A 41 -13.80 -20.99 -81.70
N ASP A 42 -15.10 -20.98 -82.02
CA ASP A 42 -15.96 -22.10 -82.44
C ASP A 42 -16.18 -23.21 -81.39
N GLY A 43 -17.47 -23.50 -81.14
CA GLY A 43 -17.93 -24.82 -80.73
C GLY A 43 -18.25 -25.10 -79.25
N GLY A 44 -19.55 -25.20 -78.95
CA GLY A 44 -20.08 -26.31 -78.14
C GLY A 44 -20.20 -26.12 -76.63
N GLY A 45 -21.44 -26.04 -76.15
CA GLY A 45 -21.74 -25.96 -74.72
C GLY A 45 -21.42 -27.25 -73.95
N THR A 46 -21.06 -27.09 -72.68
CA THR A 46 -21.23 -28.11 -71.63
C THR A 46 -21.59 -27.40 -70.32
N LYS A 47 -22.70 -27.85 -69.70
CA LYS A 47 -23.06 -27.50 -68.32
C LYS A 47 -22.14 -28.26 -67.38
N GLU A 48 -21.42 -27.58 -66.50
CA GLU A 48 -20.88 -28.18 -65.27
C GLU A 48 -21.23 -27.34 -64.06
N GLN A 49 -21.58 -28.05 -63.00
CA GLN A 49 -22.17 -27.58 -61.78
C GLN A 49 -21.08 -27.13 -60.80
N GLY A 50 -21.33 -25.99 -60.14
CA GLY A 50 -21.11 -25.85 -58.71
C GLY A 50 -19.67 -25.75 -58.21
N GLU A 51 -19.20 -24.51 -58.09
CA GLU A 51 -18.40 -24.11 -56.92
C GLU A 51 -18.95 -22.79 -56.40
N GLN A 52 -19.55 -22.83 -55.20
CA GLN A 52 -20.02 -21.64 -54.50
C GLN A 52 -18.80 -20.80 -54.13
N GLU A 53 -18.67 -19.62 -54.74
CA GLU A 53 -17.71 -18.61 -54.29
C GLU A 53 -17.88 -18.39 -52.76
N PRO A 54 -16.78 -18.36 -51.98
CA PRO A 54 -16.88 -18.11 -50.56
C PRO A 54 -17.35 -16.67 -50.38
N LYS A 55 -18.61 -16.50 -49.97
CA LYS A 55 -19.18 -15.18 -49.65
C LYS A 55 -18.18 -14.41 -48.79
N PRO A 56 -17.80 -13.17 -49.15
CA PRO A 56 -16.89 -12.39 -48.33
C PRO A 56 -17.52 -12.24 -46.95
N LYS A 57 -16.87 -12.80 -45.92
CA LYS A 57 -17.30 -12.64 -44.54
C LYS A 57 -17.30 -11.15 -44.25
N LYS A 58 -18.50 -10.54 -44.17
CA LYS A 58 -18.69 -9.13 -43.84
C LYS A 58 -17.78 -8.79 -42.65
N PRO A 59 -16.99 -7.69 -42.69
CA PRO A 59 -16.17 -7.30 -41.57
C PRO A 59 -17.11 -7.12 -40.38
N ARG A 60 -17.01 -7.99 -39.39
CA ARG A 60 -17.83 -7.91 -38.19
C ARG A 60 -17.42 -6.61 -37.49
N SER A 61 -18.28 -5.62 -37.66
CA SER A 61 -18.81 -4.79 -36.59
C SER A 61 -17.80 -4.24 -35.56
N PHE A 62 -16.65 -3.75 -36.01
CA PHE A 62 -15.69 -3.02 -35.20
C PHE A 62 -16.37 -1.97 -34.29
N TRP A 63 -17.37 -1.26 -34.82
CA TRP A 63 -18.15 -0.26 -34.09
C TRP A 63 -19.21 -0.82 -33.10
N LYS A 64 -19.54 -2.12 -33.14
CA LYS A 64 -20.36 -2.77 -32.09
C LYS A 64 -19.51 -3.52 -31.07
N GLU A 65 -18.33 -4.01 -31.46
CA GLU A 65 -17.37 -4.64 -30.54
C GLU A 65 -16.64 -3.59 -29.69
N LEU A 66 -16.42 -2.38 -30.21
CA LEU A 66 -15.80 -1.27 -29.48
C LEU A 66 -16.60 -0.84 -28.23
N PRO A 67 -17.93 -0.57 -28.28
CA PRO A 67 -18.71 -0.29 -27.08
C PRO A 67 -18.73 -1.43 -26.06
N LEU A 68 -18.75 -2.69 -26.52
CA LEU A 68 -18.69 -3.86 -25.64
C LEU A 68 -17.34 -3.95 -24.92
N LEU A 69 -16.24 -3.77 -25.65
CA LEU A 69 -14.88 -3.73 -25.08
C LEU A 69 -14.71 -2.57 -24.10
N ILE A 70 -15.18 -1.37 -24.45
CA ILE A 70 -15.19 -0.21 -23.56
C ILE A 70 -16.04 -0.52 -22.32
N GLY A 71 -17.22 -1.13 -22.48
CA GLY A 71 -18.07 -1.54 -21.38
C GLY A 71 -17.37 -2.51 -20.43
N ILE A 72 -16.74 -3.56 -20.97
CA ILE A 72 -15.97 -4.53 -20.17
C ILE A 72 -14.79 -3.84 -19.47
N ALA A 73 -14.05 -2.99 -20.17
CA ALA A 73 -12.92 -2.24 -19.60
C ALA A 73 -13.38 -1.30 -18.48
N LEU A 74 -14.53 -0.63 -18.63
CA LEU A 74 -15.11 0.22 -17.59
C LEU A 74 -15.59 -0.60 -16.38
N VAL A 75 -16.20 -1.77 -16.60
CA VAL A 75 -16.61 -2.68 -15.52
C VAL A 75 -15.39 -3.21 -14.78
N LEU A 76 -14.36 -3.67 -15.49
CA LEU A 76 -13.10 -4.11 -14.88
C LEU A 76 -12.42 -2.97 -14.11
N ALA A 77 -12.32 -1.78 -14.70
CA ALA A 77 -11.75 -0.61 -14.04
C ALA A 77 -12.56 -0.22 -12.79
N LEU A 78 -13.90 -0.34 -12.85
CA LEU A 78 -14.77 -0.11 -11.70
C LEU A 78 -14.53 -1.16 -10.63
N LEU A 79 -14.50 -2.46 -10.96
CA LEU A 79 -14.21 -3.54 -10.00
C LEU A 79 -12.83 -3.36 -9.36
N ILE A 80 -11.80 -3.12 -10.16
CA ILE A 80 -10.43 -2.88 -9.69
C ILE A 80 -10.42 -1.66 -8.74
N LYS A 81 -11.06 -0.54 -9.11
CA LYS A 81 -11.13 0.63 -8.23
C LYS A 81 -11.97 0.40 -6.97
N THR A 82 -13.10 -0.27 -7.07
CA THR A 82 -14.01 -0.44 -5.92
C THR A 82 -13.45 -1.42 -4.90
N PHE A 83 -12.70 -2.42 -5.34
CA PHE A 83 -12.21 -3.49 -4.48
C PHE A 83 -10.74 -3.29 -4.08
N LEU A 84 -9.86 -2.74 -4.92
CA LEU A 84 -8.41 -2.80 -4.67
C LEU A 84 -7.83 -1.51 -4.06
N VAL A 85 -8.34 -0.33 -4.43
CA VAL A 85 -7.71 0.95 -4.07
C VAL A 85 -8.74 1.98 -3.64
N GLN A 86 -8.66 2.45 -2.39
CA GLN A 86 -9.49 3.56 -1.90
C GLN A 86 -8.63 4.81 -1.68
N ALA A 87 -9.14 5.97 -2.09
CA ALA A 87 -8.53 7.25 -1.78
C ALA A 87 -9.06 7.79 -0.44
N PHE A 88 -8.15 8.25 0.42
CA PHE A 88 -8.48 8.93 1.68
C PHE A 88 -7.90 10.33 1.70
N SER A 89 -8.64 11.29 2.26
CA SER A 89 -8.15 12.66 2.48
C SER A 89 -7.57 12.77 3.88
N ILE A 90 -6.46 13.49 4.05
CA ILE A 90 -5.80 13.69 5.34
C ILE A 90 -6.30 15.00 5.96
N PRO A 91 -7.11 14.97 7.03
CA PRO A 91 -7.69 16.19 7.61
C PRO A 91 -6.82 16.78 8.74
N SER A 92 -5.84 16.03 9.25
CA SER A 92 -5.10 16.38 10.48
C SER A 92 -3.59 16.37 10.31
N ASP A 93 -2.92 17.03 11.25
CA ASP A 93 -1.46 17.20 11.29
C ASP A 93 -0.72 16.09 12.03
N SER A 94 -1.42 15.08 12.53
CA SER A 94 -0.83 14.04 13.39
C SER A 94 0.22 13.15 12.70
N MET A 95 0.27 13.20 11.37
CA MET A 95 1.22 12.48 10.52
C MET A 95 2.20 13.42 9.79
N GLN A 96 2.28 14.71 10.16
CA GLN A 96 3.20 15.68 9.54
C GLN A 96 4.65 15.15 9.49
N ASN A 97 5.40 15.63 8.50
CA ASN A 97 6.67 15.10 7.98
C ASN A 97 6.48 13.95 6.99
N THR A 98 5.50 13.07 7.22
CA THR A 98 5.13 12.00 6.27
C THR A 98 3.93 12.42 5.42
N LEU A 99 2.83 12.83 6.08
CA LEU A 99 1.57 13.25 5.45
C LEU A 99 1.21 14.66 5.92
N GLN A 100 0.82 15.52 4.99
CA GLN A 100 0.39 16.88 5.26
C GLN A 100 -1.14 16.98 5.21
N GLN A 101 -1.69 17.97 5.91
CA GLN A 101 -3.11 18.29 5.78
C GLN A 101 -3.47 18.59 4.32
N GLY A 102 -4.55 18.00 3.83
CA GLY A 102 -5.02 18.13 2.46
C GLY A 102 -4.46 17.11 1.47
N ASP A 103 -3.52 16.26 1.90
CA ASP A 103 -3.06 15.13 1.09
C ASP A 103 -4.20 14.17 0.77
N ARG A 104 -4.07 13.49 -0.37
CA ARG A 104 -4.88 12.31 -0.67
C ARG A 104 -4.00 11.11 -0.85
N VAL A 105 -4.23 10.08 -0.04
CA VAL A 105 -3.46 8.84 -0.07
C VAL A 105 -4.27 7.71 -0.72
N LEU A 106 -3.58 6.86 -1.48
CA LEU A 106 -4.13 5.62 -1.99
C LEU A 106 -3.85 4.49 -1.00
N VAL A 107 -4.91 3.80 -0.62
CA VAL A 107 -4.88 2.70 0.33
C VAL A 107 -5.13 1.39 -0.40
N ASP A 108 -4.19 0.46 -0.25
CA ASP A 108 -4.31 -0.91 -0.70
C ASP A 108 -5.22 -1.69 0.25
N LYS A 109 -6.37 -2.12 -0.28
CA LYS A 109 -7.38 -2.91 0.42
C LYS A 109 -7.23 -4.41 0.19
N LEU A 110 -6.24 -4.84 -0.59
CA LEU A 110 -6.02 -6.25 -0.87
C LEU A 110 -5.39 -7.01 0.29
N THR A 111 -4.53 -6.34 1.05
CA THR A 111 -3.75 -6.94 2.14
C THR A 111 -4.65 -7.70 3.14
N PRO A 112 -5.76 -7.12 3.65
CA PRO A 112 -6.64 -7.84 4.57
C PRO A 112 -7.41 -9.01 3.93
N TRP A 113 -7.80 -8.93 2.65
CA TRP A 113 -8.56 -10.00 1.99
C TRP A 113 -7.76 -11.26 1.69
N PHE A 114 -6.45 -11.13 1.52
CA PHE A 114 -5.56 -12.28 1.36
C PHE A 114 -4.93 -12.74 2.69
N GLY A 115 -5.44 -12.25 3.82
CA GLY A 115 -4.98 -12.64 5.16
C GLY A 115 -3.61 -12.10 5.53
N SER A 116 -3.12 -11.08 4.83
CA SER A 116 -1.88 -10.39 5.20
C SER A 116 -2.18 -9.42 6.34
N GLU A 117 -1.54 -9.63 7.47
CA GLU A 117 -1.67 -8.74 8.63
C GLU A 117 -0.79 -7.49 8.45
N PRO A 118 -1.16 -6.35 9.07
CA PRO A 118 -0.33 -5.15 9.08
C PRO A 118 1.07 -5.45 9.63
N SER A 119 2.09 -4.90 8.98
CA SER A 119 3.48 -5.05 9.36
C SER A 119 4.01 -3.80 10.06
N ARG A 120 5.11 -3.95 10.82
CA ARG A 120 5.77 -2.81 11.48
C ARG A 120 6.23 -1.79 10.44
N GLY A 121 6.12 -0.52 10.80
CA GLY A 121 6.49 0.63 9.98
C GLY A 121 5.50 0.98 8.87
N GLU A 122 4.49 0.15 8.60
CA GLU A 122 3.44 0.49 7.64
C GLU A 122 2.59 1.67 8.12
N VAL A 123 2.16 2.52 7.20
CA VAL A 123 1.13 3.52 7.46
C VAL A 123 -0.21 2.91 7.11
N VAL A 124 -1.12 2.84 8.08
CA VAL A 124 -2.41 2.14 7.93
C VAL A 124 -3.56 3.08 8.21
N VAL A 125 -4.65 2.88 7.46
CA VAL A 125 -5.95 3.48 7.74
C VAL A 125 -6.80 2.44 8.48
N PHE A 126 -7.45 2.85 9.56
CA PHE A 126 -8.28 1.98 10.38
C PHE A 126 -9.50 2.71 10.93
N HIS A 127 -10.58 1.96 11.13
CA HIS A 127 -11.78 2.45 11.80
C HIS A 127 -11.49 2.69 13.28
N ASP A 128 -11.97 3.83 13.79
CA ASP A 128 -11.88 4.22 15.19
C ASP A 128 -12.38 3.10 16.13
N PRO A 129 -11.49 2.49 16.94
CA PRO A 129 -11.83 1.29 17.71
C PRO A 129 -12.64 1.58 18.96
N ASP A 130 -12.50 2.77 19.58
CA ASP A 130 -13.20 3.11 20.82
C ASP A 130 -13.53 4.61 20.91
N ASN A 131 -13.96 5.20 19.80
CA ASN A 131 -14.38 6.61 19.70
C ASN A 131 -13.27 7.62 20.09
N TRP A 132 -12.05 7.37 19.64
CA TRP A 132 -10.88 8.25 19.77
C TRP A 132 -11.13 9.64 19.17
N LEU A 133 -11.99 9.74 18.15
CA LEU A 133 -12.39 10.99 17.51
C LEU A 133 -13.60 11.67 18.18
N ALA A 134 -13.85 11.42 19.46
CA ALA A 134 -14.96 12.04 20.18
C ALA A 134 -14.88 13.57 20.14
N GLY A 135 -15.90 14.22 19.56
CA GLY A 135 -15.99 15.69 19.49
C GLY A 135 -15.47 16.31 18.20
N GLU A 136 -14.85 15.54 17.31
CA GLU A 136 -14.42 16.03 15.99
C GLU A 136 -15.62 16.12 15.02
N PRO A 137 -15.81 17.26 14.33
CA PRO A 137 -16.90 17.41 13.38
C PRO A 137 -16.68 16.52 12.15
N THR A 138 -17.54 15.51 11.96
CA THR A 138 -17.57 14.73 10.72
C THR A 138 -18.33 15.51 9.64
N PRO A 139 -17.74 15.73 8.45
CA PRO A 139 -18.47 16.27 7.30
C PRO A 139 -19.75 15.47 7.02
N ASN A 140 -20.87 16.17 6.76
CA ASN A 140 -22.12 15.52 6.36
C ASN A 140 -22.25 15.57 4.82
N PRO A 141 -22.00 14.45 4.12
CA PRO A 141 -21.97 14.42 2.67
C PRO A 141 -23.40 14.50 2.11
N ASN A 142 -23.55 15.01 0.90
CA ASN A 142 -24.82 14.83 0.18
C ASN A 142 -24.89 13.44 -0.49
N ALA A 143 -26.07 13.07 -1.02
CA ALA A 143 -26.29 11.77 -1.65
C ALA A 143 -25.35 11.50 -2.85
N VAL A 144 -25.00 12.54 -3.60
CA VAL A 144 -24.08 12.45 -4.75
C VAL A 144 -22.66 12.14 -4.26
N GLN A 145 -22.17 12.86 -3.27
CA GLN A 145 -20.85 12.63 -2.66
C GLN A 145 -20.77 11.23 -2.03
N THR A 146 -21.83 10.78 -1.37
CA THR A 146 -21.92 9.43 -0.81
C THR A 146 -21.81 8.37 -1.89
N PHE A 147 -22.54 8.54 -3.00
CA PHE A 147 -22.47 7.64 -4.15
C PHE A 147 -21.06 7.62 -4.75
N LEU A 148 -20.48 8.80 -5.02
CA LEU A 148 -19.13 8.93 -5.58
C LEU A 148 -18.05 8.32 -4.66
N SER A 149 -18.20 8.46 -3.34
CA SER A 149 -17.31 7.84 -2.36
C SER A 149 -17.45 6.32 -2.38
N LYS A 150 -18.68 5.80 -2.46
CA LYS A 150 -18.97 4.35 -2.52
C LYS A 150 -18.38 3.68 -3.77
N ILE A 151 -18.32 4.40 -4.90
CA ILE A 151 -17.69 3.90 -6.14
C ILE A 151 -16.20 4.27 -6.25
N GLY A 152 -15.59 4.82 -5.19
CA GLY A 152 -14.16 5.15 -5.15
C GLY A 152 -13.74 6.33 -6.04
N LEU A 153 -14.70 7.15 -6.50
CA LEU A 153 -14.43 8.34 -7.30
C LEU A 153 -14.17 9.60 -6.46
N MET A 154 -14.50 9.56 -5.17
CA MET A 154 -14.27 10.65 -4.22
C MET A 154 -13.72 10.08 -2.90
N PRO A 155 -12.82 10.82 -2.19
CA PRO A 155 -12.36 10.37 -0.88
C PRO A 155 -13.51 10.27 0.13
N SER A 156 -13.58 9.17 0.90
CA SER A 156 -14.55 9.05 2.00
C SER A 156 -14.16 10.02 3.10
N ALA A 157 -15.03 10.98 3.41
CA ALA A 157 -14.85 11.97 4.48
C ALA A 157 -15.77 11.72 5.69
N ASN A 158 -16.59 10.66 5.63
CA ASN A 158 -17.71 10.45 6.56
C ASN A 158 -17.48 9.28 7.52
N GLU A 159 -16.38 8.56 7.33
CA GLU A 159 -15.96 7.48 8.20
C GLU A 159 -14.97 8.05 9.21
N LYS A 160 -15.13 7.66 10.48
CA LYS A 160 -14.20 7.96 11.58
C LYS A 160 -12.93 7.14 11.39
N ASP A 161 -12.23 7.41 10.30
CA ASP A 161 -11.03 6.70 9.92
C ASP A 161 -9.81 7.48 10.39
N LEU A 162 -8.90 6.76 11.01
CA LEU A 162 -7.63 7.26 11.49
C LEU A 162 -6.53 6.71 10.60
N ILE A 163 -5.48 7.51 10.42
CA ILE A 163 -4.27 7.10 9.73
C ILE A 163 -3.07 7.29 10.64
N LYS A 164 -2.33 6.21 10.90
CA LYS A 164 -1.18 6.19 11.81
C LYS A 164 -0.13 5.20 11.30
N ARG A 165 1.07 5.25 11.87
CA ARG A 165 2.13 4.26 11.61
C ARG A 165 2.04 3.11 12.61
N VAL A 166 2.11 1.88 12.11
CA VAL A 166 2.25 0.68 12.93
C VAL A 166 3.64 0.64 13.54
N ILE A 167 3.73 0.71 14.86
CA ILE A 167 5.01 0.60 15.58
C ILE A 167 5.27 -0.84 15.99
N GLY A 168 4.23 -1.56 16.42
CA GLY A 168 4.34 -2.97 16.78
C GLY A 168 3.08 -3.76 16.47
N VAL A 169 3.30 -5.06 16.31
CA VAL A 169 2.29 -6.07 15.98
C VAL A 169 2.26 -7.12 17.08
N GLY A 170 1.27 -8.02 17.05
CA GLY A 170 1.06 -9.04 18.09
C GLY A 170 2.34 -9.75 18.54
N GLY A 171 2.61 -9.73 19.84
CA GLY A 171 3.81 -10.27 20.48
C GLY A 171 4.91 -9.25 20.78
N ASP A 172 4.86 -8.06 20.16
CA ASP A 172 5.87 -7.03 20.41
C ASP A 172 5.78 -6.42 21.78
N THR A 173 6.93 -6.11 22.35
CA THR A 173 7.06 -5.21 23.50
C THR A 173 7.53 -3.85 23.04
N ILE A 174 6.76 -2.81 23.32
CA ILE A 174 7.08 -1.43 22.96
C ILE A 174 7.32 -0.65 24.23
N GLU A 175 8.43 0.08 24.29
CA GLU A 175 8.88 0.77 25.50
C GLU A 175 9.33 2.19 25.18
N CYS A 176 8.81 3.14 25.96
CA CYS A 176 9.25 4.53 25.98
C CYS A 176 9.69 4.92 27.38
N LYS A 177 10.71 5.79 27.45
CA LYS A 177 11.21 6.37 28.70
C LYS A 177 11.49 7.85 28.53
N GLY A 178 10.61 8.69 29.06
CA GLY A 178 10.72 10.15 28.98
C GLY A 178 10.69 10.61 27.53
N THR A 179 11.70 11.36 27.12
CA THR A 179 11.90 11.81 25.73
C THR A 179 12.90 10.95 24.96
N GLY A 180 13.32 9.82 25.53
CA GLY A 180 14.34 8.95 24.95
C GLY A 180 13.89 8.26 23.65
N PRO A 181 14.77 7.45 23.04
CA PRO A 181 14.41 6.66 21.87
C PRO A 181 13.30 5.66 22.20
N LEU A 182 12.38 5.49 21.26
CA LEU A 182 11.38 4.42 21.29
C LEU A 182 12.07 3.07 21.07
N LYS A 183 11.67 2.06 21.83
CA LYS A 183 12.20 0.70 21.69
C LYS A 183 11.12 -0.28 21.32
N VAL A 184 11.44 -1.19 20.39
CA VAL A 184 10.62 -2.35 20.05
C VAL A 184 11.44 -3.62 20.31
N ASN A 185 10.92 -4.52 21.14
CA ASN A 185 11.58 -5.73 21.61
C ASN A 185 12.99 -5.47 22.17
N GLY A 186 13.14 -4.35 22.89
CA GLY A 186 14.39 -3.91 23.50
C GLY A 186 15.38 -3.22 22.56
N LYS A 187 15.12 -3.19 21.24
CA LYS A 187 15.95 -2.50 20.25
C LYS A 187 15.47 -1.07 20.03
N VAL A 188 16.41 -0.14 19.94
CA VAL A 188 16.14 1.27 19.64
C VAL A 188 15.73 1.41 18.17
N LEU A 189 14.63 2.10 17.93
CA LEU A 189 14.28 2.55 16.59
C LEU A 189 14.96 3.90 16.30
N ASP A 190 15.67 3.97 15.18
CA ASP A 190 16.02 5.22 14.53
C ASP A 190 14.80 5.71 13.72
N GLU A 191 14.24 6.87 14.07
CA GLU A 191 12.93 7.31 13.59
C GLU A 191 13.02 8.64 12.84
N ALA A 192 13.75 8.65 11.72
CA ALA A 192 13.91 9.84 10.87
C ALA A 192 12.59 10.43 10.32
N TYR A 193 11.51 9.65 10.36
CA TYR A 193 10.17 10.09 9.96
C TYR A 193 9.44 10.91 11.05
N VAL A 194 9.92 10.93 12.29
CA VAL A 194 9.33 11.77 13.35
C VAL A 194 9.47 13.24 12.99
N TYR A 195 8.40 14.00 13.20
CA TYR A 195 8.35 15.42 12.88
C TYR A 195 9.53 16.19 13.48
N ALA A 196 10.12 17.11 12.71
CA ALA A 196 11.31 17.84 13.13
C ALA A 196 11.07 18.63 14.42
N GLY A 197 12.01 18.52 15.37
CA GLY A 197 11.90 19.15 16.69
C GLY A 197 11.13 18.33 17.73
N ASN A 198 10.50 17.23 17.32
CA ASN A 198 9.90 16.27 18.24
C ASN A 198 10.89 15.18 18.67
N THR A 199 10.51 14.48 19.71
CA THR A 199 11.21 13.32 20.27
C THR A 199 10.41 12.04 20.01
N PRO A 200 11.06 10.89 19.76
CA PRO A 200 10.42 9.58 19.60
C PRO A 200 9.36 9.27 20.65
N CYS A 201 9.73 9.39 21.91
CA CYS A 201 8.83 9.40 23.05
C CYS A 201 8.50 10.85 23.42
N SER A 202 7.27 11.12 23.82
CA SER A 202 6.83 12.45 24.25
C SER A 202 6.41 12.41 25.72
N VAL A 203 6.65 13.50 26.45
CA VAL A 203 6.13 13.63 27.82
C VAL A 203 4.62 13.80 27.75
N ASP A 204 3.89 12.77 28.13
CA ASP A 204 2.44 12.77 28.33
C ASP A 204 2.12 12.88 29.83
N ASP A 205 0.84 12.75 30.20
CA ASP A 205 0.39 12.75 31.60
C ASP A 205 1.03 11.62 32.45
N GLN A 206 1.68 10.64 31.82
CA GLN A 206 2.46 9.57 32.46
C GLN A 206 3.97 9.84 32.45
N GLY A 207 4.39 11.06 32.14
CA GLY A 207 5.80 11.45 32.08
C GLY A 207 6.54 10.91 30.85
N GLY A 208 5.82 10.46 29.83
CA GLY A 208 6.38 9.85 28.62
C GLY A 208 6.95 8.46 28.83
N GLN A 209 6.40 7.72 29.80
CA GLN A 209 6.86 6.38 30.15
C GLN A 209 5.74 5.38 29.96
N PHE A 210 5.98 4.39 29.11
CA PHE A 210 5.10 3.24 28.98
C PHE A 210 5.89 2.02 28.56
N LYS A 211 5.37 0.84 28.92
CA LYS A 211 5.84 -0.44 28.42
C LYS A 211 4.63 -1.34 28.19
N VAL A 212 4.36 -1.62 26.93
CA VAL A 212 3.19 -2.39 26.50
C VAL A 212 3.62 -3.63 25.74
N THR A 213 2.84 -4.71 25.86
CA THR A 213 3.00 -5.91 25.04
C THR A 213 1.77 -6.05 24.15
N VAL A 214 1.97 -6.01 22.84
CA VAL A 214 0.89 -6.02 21.85
C VAL A 214 0.21 -7.40 21.86
N PRO A 215 -1.11 -7.49 22.16
CA PRO A 215 -1.83 -8.76 22.09
C PRO A 215 -1.88 -9.31 20.66
N LYS A 216 -2.04 -10.63 20.52
CA LYS A 216 -2.28 -11.26 19.21
C LYS A 216 -3.52 -10.67 18.54
N GLY A 217 -3.48 -10.49 17.22
CA GLY A 217 -4.58 -9.91 16.45
C GLY A 217 -4.81 -8.41 16.68
N LYS A 218 -3.85 -7.72 17.31
CA LYS A 218 -3.87 -6.27 17.49
C LYS A 218 -2.54 -5.65 17.05
N ILE A 219 -2.57 -4.32 16.88
CA ILE A 219 -1.42 -3.49 16.56
C ILE A 219 -1.35 -2.31 17.53
N TRP A 220 -0.14 -1.76 17.70
CA TRP A 220 0.11 -0.50 18.38
C TRP A 220 0.53 0.54 17.35
N VAL A 221 -0.17 1.68 17.33
CA VAL A 221 0.01 2.69 16.29
C VAL A 221 0.36 4.04 16.90
N MET A 222 1.21 4.79 16.23
CA MET A 222 1.62 6.13 16.63
C MET A 222 1.62 7.07 15.44
N GLY A 223 1.31 8.35 15.69
CA GLY A 223 1.48 9.40 14.69
C GLY A 223 2.95 9.78 14.53
N ASP A 224 3.33 10.19 13.33
CA ASP A 224 4.70 10.67 13.05
C ASP A 224 4.93 12.07 13.64
N HIS A 225 3.88 12.88 13.78
CA HIS A 225 3.89 14.08 14.61
C HIS A 225 3.60 13.71 16.07
N ARG A 226 4.60 13.12 16.73
CA ARG A 226 4.49 12.49 18.07
C ARG A 226 3.79 13.35 19.12
N GLN A 227 4.10 14.64 19.17
CA GLN A 227 3.59 15.60 20.16
C GLN A 227 2.20 16.14 19.79
N ASN A 228 1.70 15.88 18.57
CA ASN A 228 0.42 16.34 18.06
C ASN A 228 -0.44 15.17 17.54
N SER A 229 -0.38 14.04 18.22
CA SER A 229 -1.09 12.82 17.82
C SER A 229 -1.72 12.14 19.04
N LEU A 230 -3.05 12.18 19.10
CA LEU A 230 -3.85 11.29 19.92
C LEU A 230 -3.89 9.92 19.23
N ASP A 231 -3.08 8.99 19.73
CA ASP A 231 -2.90 7.64 19.23
C ASP A 231 -2.85 6.63 20.38
N SER A 232 -2.41 5.39 20.15
CA SER A 232 -2.44 4.30 21.13
C SER A 232 -1.94 4.69 22.52
N ARG A 233 -0.96 5.61 22.61
CA ARG A 233 -0.39 6.09 23.88
C ARG A 233 -1.44 6.73 24.79
N TYR A 234 -2.38 7.48 24.22
CA TYR A 234 -3.39 8.26 24.94
C TYR A 234 -4.68 7.48 25.22
N HIS A 235 -4.86 6.34 24.55
CA HIS A 235 -6.08 5.53 24.66
C HIS A 235 -5.89 4.25 25.50
N GLN A 236 -4.84 4.17 26.31
CA GLN A 236 -4.54 2.97 27.13
C GLN A 236 -5.62 2.60 28.17
N GLN A 237 -6.53 3.52 28.49
CA GLN A 237 -7.64 3.30 29.43
C GLN A 237 -8.95 2.88 28.73
N ASP A 238 -8.94 2.80 27.40
CA ASP A 238 -10.09 2.41 26.59
C ASP A 238 -10.37 0.89 26.66
N ALA A 239 -11.47 0.42 26.08
CA ALA A 239 -11.87 -0.99 26.09
C ALA A 239 -10.85 -1.92 25.40
N HIS A 240 -9.96 -1.36 24.59
CA HIS A 240 -8.92 -2.06 23.87
C HIS A 240 -7.51 -1.81 24.40
N GLN A 241 -7.37 -1.04 25.48
CA GLN A 241 -6.12 -0.60 26.11
C GLN A 241 -5.18 0.11 25.12
N GLY A 242 -5.74 0.90 24.21
CA GLY A 242 -5.01 1.67 23.20
C GLY A 242 -4.55 0.83 21.99
N PHE A 243 -4.77 -0.48 22.00
CA PHE A 243 -4.43 -1.35 20.88
C PHE A 243 -5.53 -1.36 19.82
N VAL A 244 -5.17 -1.28 18.54
CA VAL A 244 -6.13 -1.36 17.44
C VAL A 244 -6.29 -2.83 17.01
N PRO A 245 -7.51 -3.40 17.00
CA PRO A 245 -7.73 -4.72 16.42
C PRO A 245 -7.36 -4.74 14.93
N VAL A 246 -6.68 -5.81 14.47
CA VAL A 246 -6.32 -5.96 13.05
C VAL A 246 -7.57 -5.93 12.14
N GLY A 247 -8.71 -6.44 12.63
CA GLY A 247 -9.97 -6.40 11.91
C GLY A 247 -10.55 -5.00 11.69
N ASN A 248 -10.07 -3.98 12.40
CA ASN A 248 -10.46 -2.58 12.18
C ASN A 248 -9.61 -1.91 11.08
N VAL A 249 -8.53 -2.54 10.62
CA VAL A 249 -7.64 -1.98 9.60
C VAL A 249 -8.32 -2.07 8.23
N VAL A 250 -8.50 -0.90 7.63
CA VAL A 250 -9.08 -0.75 6.29
C VAL A 250 -8.06 -1.12 5.21
N GLY A 251 -6.79 -0.73 5.42
CA GLY A 251 -5.71 -1.07 4.51
C GLY A 251 -4.44 -0.25 4.74
N ARG A 252 -3.41 -0.55 3.94
CA ARG A 252 -2.12 0.16 3.97
C ARG A 252 -2.13 1.34 3.01
N ALA A 253 -1.75 2.52 3.49
CA ALA A 253 -1.46 3.66 2.63
C ALA A 253 -0.11 3.43 1.93
N ILE A 254 -0.10 3.50 0.60
CA ILE A 254 1.08 3.17 -0.23
C ILE A 254 1.62 4.37 -1.02
N VAL A 255 0.76 5.34 -1.36
CA VAL A 255 1.12 6.48 -2.22
C VAL A 255 0.35 7.73 -1.78
N ILE A 256 1.03 8.87 -1.76
CA ILE A 256 0.42 10.20 -1.78
C ILE A 256 0.12 10.54 -3.24
N ALA A 257 -1.15 10.58 -3.62
CA ALA A 257 -1.59 10.79 -5.00
C ALA A 257 -2.00 12.25 -5.29
N TRP A 258 -2.17 13.07 -4.25
CA TRP A 258 -2.50 14.49 -4.38
C TRP A 258 -1.98 15.27 -3.17
N PRO A 259 -1.52 16.53 -3.33
CA PRO A 259 -1.39 17.29 -4.58
C PRO A 259 -0.31 16.73 -5.51
N PRO A 260 -0.33 17.03 -6.82
CA PRO A 260 0.66 16.49 -7.78
C PRO A 260 2.10 16.90 -7.46
N THR A 261 2.27 18.03 -6.78
CA THR A 261 3.58 18.51 -6.29
C THR A 261 4.15 17.70 -5.13
N ARG A 262 3.35 16.82 -4.53
CA ARG A 262 3.71 15.94 -3.41
C ARG A 262 3.43 14.47 -3.72
N TRP A 263 3.47 14.10 -5.00
CA TRP A 263 3.39 12.69 -5.37
C TRP A 263 4.58 11.94 -4.79
N ASP A 264 4.34 10.98 -3.91
CA ASP A 264 5.39 10.16 -3.30
C ASP A 264 4.85 8.80 -2.85
N THR A 265 5.75 7.84 -2.64
CA THR A 265 5.44 6.53 -2.06
C THR A 265 5.57 6.55 -0.54
N LEU A 266 4.94 5.59 0.13
CA LEU A 266 5.01 5.42 1.59
C LEU A 266 5.75 4.10 1.91
N PRO A 267 7.10 4.08 1.81
CA PRO A 267 7.90 2.90 2.15
C PRO A 267 7.89 2.63 3.66
N ILE A 268 8.22 1.39 4.02
CA ILE A 268 8.50 1.02 5.41
C ILE A 268 9.92 1.52 5.72
N PRO A 269 10.13 2.26 6.82
CA PRO A 269 11.47 2.72 7.19
C PRO A 269 12.40 1.56 7.59
N ASP A 270 13.66 1.59 7.15
CA ASP A 270 14.68 0.54 7.37
C ASP A 270 14.89 0.15 8.85
N THR A 271 14.57 1.06 9.77
CA THR A 271 14.62 0.82 11.22
C THR A 271 13.78 -0.38 11.65
N PHE A 272 12.74 -0.73 10.88
CA PHE A 272 11.86 -1.87 11.14
C PHE A 272 12.37 -3.19 10.54
N ASP A 273 13.39 -3.15 9.68
CA ASP A 273 14.05 -4.35 9.13
C ASP A 273 15.11 -4.94 10.06
N GLN A 274 15.44 -4.22 11.15
CA GLN A 274 16.21 -4.80 12.24
C GLN A 274 15.54 -6.11 12.67
N ASN A 275 16.29 -7.17 12.99
CA ASN A 275 15.72 -8.44 13.45
C ASN A 275 15.00 -8.23 14.81
N LEU A 276 13.79 -7.69 14.78
CA LEU A 276 12.96 -7.31 15.91
C LEU A 276 12.18 -8.52 16.42
N SER A 277 12.64 -9.75 16.16
CA SER A 277 12.01 -10.95 16.69
C SER A 277 11.90 -10.85 18.22
N ALA A 278 10.70 -10.98 18.75
CA ALA A 278 10.49 -11.05 20.20
C ALA A 278 11.31 -12.22 20.74
N ALA A 279 12.30 -11.92 21.60
CA ALA A 279 13.06 -12.96 22.27
C ALA A 279 12.09 -13.77 23.13
N ALA A 280 11.81 -15.00 22.73
CA ALA A 280 11.00 -15.90 23.53
C ALA A 280 11.64 -16.02 24.91
N PRO A 281 10.92 -15.73 26.02
CA PRO A 281 11.47 -15.96 27.35
C PRO A 281 11.88 -17.43 27.46
N GLY A 282 13.15 -17.65 27.79
CA GLY A 282 13.89 -18.85 27.47
C GLY A 282 13.21 -20.17 27.84
N ALA A 283 13.16 -21.08 26.87
CA ALA A 283 12.98 -22.52 27.09
C ALA A 283 14.25 -23.16 27.70
N LEU A 284 14.82 -22.54 28.75
CA LEU A 284 15.95 -23.08 29.52
C LEU A 284 15.51 -23.97 30.70
N GLY A 285 14.23 -24.34 30.78
CA GLY A 285 13.64 -25.04 31.93
C GLY A 285 13.48 -26.56 31.81
N LEU A 286 13.79 -27.21 30.69
CA LEU A 286 13.50 -28.65 30.51
C LEU A 286 14.72 -29.60 30.53
N ALA A 287 15.94 -29.07 30.66
CA ALA A 287 17.13 -29.93 30.76
C ALA A 287 17.39 -30.51 32.17
N GLY A 288 16.68 -30.03 33.21
CA GLY A 288 16.96 -30.40 34.61
C GLY A 288 16.14 -31.57 35.19
N ALA A 289 15.04 -31.99 34.55
CA ALA A 289 14.08 -32.92 35.18
C ALA A 289 14.32 -34.41 34.88
N VAL A 290 15.22 -34.77 33.95
CA VAL A 290 15.40 -36.16 33.50
C VAL A 290 16.36 -37.01 34.37
N PRO A 291 17.39 -36.49 35.09
CA PRO A 291 18.27 -37.38 35.85
C PRO A 291 17.68 -37.88 37.18
N LEU A 292 16.75 -37.13 37.80
CA LEU A 292 16.28 -37.45 39.15
C LEU A 292 15.27 -38.61 39.22
N VAL A 293 14.49 -38.83 38.15
CA VAL A 293 13.51 -39.93 38.11
C VAL A 293 14.20 -41.29 37.86
N LEU A 294 15.30 -41.32 37.11
CA LEU A 294 16.06 -42.54 36.85
C LEU A 294 16.93 -42.97 38.04
N TRP A 295 17.39 -42.03 38.88
CA TRP A 295 18.16 -42.36 40.07
C TRP A 295 17.31 -43.00 41.18
N ARG A 296 16.04 -42.61 41.32
CA ARG A 296 15.13 -43.16 42.34
C ARG A 296 14.67 -44.60 42.03
N ARG A 297 14.73 -45.03 40.76
CA ARG A 297 14.32 -46.39 40.35
C ARG A 297 15.42 -47.44 40.55
N ARG A 298 16.70 -47.04 40.68
CA ARG A 298 17.84 -47.97 40.89
C ARG A 298 18.07 -48.39 42.34
N ARG A 299 17.47 -47.71 43.33
CA ARG A 299 17.63 -48.06 44.77
C ARG A 299 16.60 -49.05 45.32
N LEU A 300 15.57 -49.42 44.55
CA LEU A 300 14.51 -50.32 45.00
C LEU A 300 14.70 -51.79 44.55
N THR A 301 15.74 -52.10 43.78
CA THR A 301 16.03 -53.47 43.29
C THR A 301 17.27 -54.12 43.90
N ALA A 302 17.99 -53.44 44.81
CA ALA A 302 19.16 -53.97 45.51
C ALA A 302 18.83 -54.22 46.98
N GLY A 303 18.20 -55.35 47.29
CA GLY A 303 17.90 -55.71 48.67
C GLY A 303 17.31 -57.11 48.82
N ASN A 304 18.09 -58.17 48.58
CA ASN A 304 17.89 -59.45 49.28
C ASN A 304 19.15 -60.35 49.18
N PRO A 305 19.99 -60.47 50.22
CA PRO A 305 21.00 -61.52 50.27
C PRO A 305 20.40 -62.78 50.92
N ARG A 306 20.16 -63.81 50.10
CA ARG A 306 19.92 -65.19 50.59
C ARG A 306 21.26 -65.87 50.87
N VAL A 307 21.45 -66.19 52.16
CA VAL A 307 21.99 -67.43 52.74
C VAL A 307 22.88 -68.31 51.84
N SER A 308 24.16 -68.39 52.22
CA SER A 308 25.09 -69.50 51.98
C SER A 308 26.05 -69.48 53.18
N GLY A 309 26.20 -70.49 54.04
CA GLY A 309 26.19 -71.92 53.79
C GLY A 309 27.61 -72.37 53.45
N ARG A 310 28.52 -72.47 54.43
CA ARG A 310 29.79 -73.19 54.24
C ARG A 310 30.33 -73.75 55.55
N GLY A 311 30.48 -75.07 55.57
CA GLY A 311 31.23 -75.80 56.57
C GLY A 311 32.73 -75.86 56.29
N THR A 312 33.43 -76.25 57.36
CA THR A 312 34.64 -77.09 57.44
C THR A 312 35.90 -76.70 56.68
N ALA A 313 36.99 -76.43 57.41
CA ALA A 313 38.14 -77.33 57.63
C ALA A 313 39.46 -76.55 57.80
N GLY A 314 40.27 -76.93 58.79
CA GLY A 314 41.66 -76.47 58.99
C GLY A 314 41.94 -76.07 60.43
#